data_AF-A0A1V6D7K3-F1
#
_entry.id   AF-A0A1V6D7K3-F1
#
_cell.length_a   1.000
_cell.length_b   1.000
_cell.length_c   1.000
_cell.angle_alpha   90.00
_cell.angle_beta   90.00
_cell.angle_gamma   90.00
#
_symmetry.space_group_name_H-M   'P 1'
#
loop_
_entity.id
_entity.type
_entity.pdbx_description
1 polymer ?
#
loop_
_entity_poly.entity_id
_entity_poly.type
_entity_poly.pdbx_seq_one_letter_code
_entity_poly.pdbx_strand_id
1 'polypeptide(L)'
;MKVPWGFLICLALTGLAVQTCVRIEILNVQAGGVLPRSTEGIGNPKWRAMSGSFYQKIMVEMLQSEAERAGKPFTLSETQKEEIAEGMRRFDANCRLRDLVGSWGLLQYVVAPAAFCLALMIILSKRQRRRIRLAAYVLADVAVVCIAFMFARAYFTSLGW
;
A
#
# COMPACT_ATOMS: atom_id res chain seq x y z
N MET A 1 -28.23 -3.48 26.53
CA MET A 1 -28.71 -3.71 25.15
C MET A 1 -27.75 -4.66 24.45
N LYS A 2 -28.20 -5.76 23.83
CA LYS A 2 -27.30 -6.72 23.15
C LYS A 2 -27.08 -6.32 21.69
N VAL A 3 -25.83 -6.10 21.29
CA VAL A 3 -25.43 -5.86 19.90
C VAL A 3 -25.33 -7.22 19.20
N PRO A 4 -25.87 -7.39 17.97
CA PRO A 4 -25.76 -8.65 17.26
C PRO A 4 -24.31 -8.92 16.85
N TRP A 5 -23.84 -10.15 17.05
CA TRP A 5 -22.48 -10.57 16.70
C TRP A 5 -22.11 -10.29 15.25
N GLY A 6 -23.04 -10.49 14.30
CA GLY A 6 -22.80 -10.19 12.89
C GLY A 6 -22.43 -8.73 12.62
N PHE A 7 -22.98 -7.78 13.38
CA PHE A 7 -22.60 -6.38 13.29
C PHE A 7 -21.19 -6.13 13.80
N LEU A 8 -20.80 -6.75 14.91
CA LEU A 8 -19.45 -6.64 15.45
C LEU A 8 -18.40 -7.22 14.48
N ILE A 9 -18.71 -8.35 13.84
CA ILE A 9 -17.86 -8.95 12.81
C ILE A 9 -17.74 -8.03 11.60
N CYS A 10 -18.85 -7.50 11.09
CA CYS A 10 -18.86 -6.53 9.98
C CYS A 10 -18.01 -5.29 10.31
N LEU A 11 -18.14 -4.75 11.52
CA LEU A 11 -17.35 -3.62 12.00
C LEU A 11 -15.86 -3.96 12.04
N ALA A 12 -15.49 -5.13 12.58
CA ALA A 12 -14.10 -5.57 12.65
C ALA A 12 -13.47 -5.75 11.26
N LEU A 13 -14.18 -6.41 10.33
CA LEU A 13 -13.70 -6.61 8.95
C LEU A 13 -13.54 -5.27 8.21
N THR A 14 -14.50 -4.35 8.37
CA THR A 14 -14.42 -3.00 7.78
C THR A 14 -13.23 -2.25 8.36
N GLY A 15 -13.01 -2.33 9.68
CA GLY A 15 -11.86 -1.72 10.34
C GLY A 15 -10.51 -2.25 9.82
N LEU A 16 -10.39 -3.57 9.62
CA LEU A 16 -9.21 -4.20 9.03
C LEU A 16 -8.98 -3.74 7.58
N ALA A 17 -10.05 -3.64 6.77
CA ALA A 17 -9.96 -3.14 5.40
C ALA A 17 -9.48 -1.68 5.36
N VAL A 18 -10.05 -0.82 6.20
CA VAL A 18 -9.64 0.60 6.31
C VAL A 18 -8.19 0.72 6.77
N GLN A 19 -7.81 0.02 7.84
CA GLN A 19 -6.45 0.06 8.38
C GLN A 19 -5.42 -0.39 7.33
N THR A 20 -5.74 -1.41 6.53
CA THR A 20 -4.90 -1.86 5.42
C THR A 20 -4.81 -0.79 4.32
N CYS A 21 -5.93 -0.24 3.87
CA CYS A 21 -5.98 0.84 2.87
C CYS A 21 -5.15 2.05 3.29
N VAL A 22 -5.36 2.54 4.52
CA VAL A 22 -4.65 3.71 5.06
C VAL A 22 -3.15 3.45 5.15
N ARG A 23 -2.75 2.27 5.63
CA ARG A 23 -1.32 1.92 5.74
C ARG A 23 -0.65 1.85 4.38
N ILE A 24 -1.33 1.29 3.37
CA ILE A 24 -0.86 1.28 1.98
C ILE A 24 -0.70 2.71 1.47
N GLU A 25 -1.68 3.59 1.71
CA GLU A 25 -1.61 4.98 1.23
C GLU A 25 -0.47 5.77 1.89
N ILE A 26 -0.28 5.63 3.20
CA ILE A 26 0.83 6.28 3.93
C ILE A 26 2.18 5.82 3.34
N LEU A 27 2.35 4.51 3.15
CA LEU A 27 3.59 3.96 2.58
C LEU A 27 3.77 4.37 1.11
N ASN A 28 2.68 4.49 0.34
CA ASN A 28 2.71 5.00 -1.03
C ASN A 28 3.20 6.45 -1.07
N VAL A 29 2.68 7.31 -0.20
CA VAL A 29 3.15 8.71 -0.08
C VAL A 29 4.63 8.75 0.31
N GLN A 30 5.06 7.93 1.27
CA GLN A 30 6.47 7.85 1.69
C GLN A 30 7.40 7.33 0.59
N ALA A 31 6.90 6.46 -0.29
CA ALA A 31 7.65 5.94 -1.43
C ALA A 31 7.69 6.90 -2.64
N GLY A 32 7.12 8.11 -2.54
CA GLY A 32 7.11 9.09 -3.62
C GLY A 32 5.80 9.15 -4.43
N GLY A 33 4.73 8.52 -3.95
CA GLY A 33 3.37 8.71 -4.45
C GLY A 33 2.97 7.86 -5.65
N VAL A 34 3.91 7.16 -6.28
CA VAL A 34 3.68 6.35 -7.49
C VAL A 34 3.97 4.88 -7.19
N LEU A 35 2.92 4.07 -7.08
CA LEU A 35 3.07 2.61 -7.17
C LEU A 35 3.60 2.28 -8.57
N PRO A 36 4.68 1.50 -8.71
CA PRO A 36 5.12 1.04 -10.01
C PRO A 36 4.01 0.19 -10.63
N ARG A 37 3.34 0.75 -11.64
CA ARG A 37 2.40 0.02 -12.49
C ARG A 37 3.22 -0.76 -13.51
N SER A 38 2.75 -1.94 -13.85
CA SER A 38 3.23 -2.68 -15.02
C SER A 38 3.01 -1.82 -16.27
N THR A 39 4.01 -1.07 -16.70
CA THR A 39 4.06 -0.54 -18.06
C THR A 39 4.63 -1.63 -18.96
N GLU A 40 3.87 -2.01 -19.99
CA GLU A 40 4.33 -2.86 -21.08
C GLU A 40 5.49 -2.16 -21.81
N GLY A 41 6.71 -2.39 -21.34
CA GLY A 41 7.93 -1.80 -21.88
C GLY A 41 9.14 -2.62 -21.44
N ILE A 42 10.07 -2.84 -22.39
CA ILE A 42 11.34 -3.54 -22.15
C ILE A 42 12.10 -2.74 -21.08
N GLY A 43 12.29 -3.34 -19.89
CA GLY A 43 12.88 -2.68 -18.72
C GLY A 43 11.94 -2.49 -17.52
N ASN A 44 10.76 -3.10 -17.54
CA ASN A 44 9.70 -3.11 -16.52
C ASN A 44 10.21 -2.98 -15.07
N PRO A 45 9.87 -1.92 -14.32
CA PRO A 45 10.21 -1.79 -12.91
C PRO A 45 9.21 -2.61 -12.06
N LYS A 46 9.11 -3.92 -12.32
CA LYS A 46 8.63 -4.86 -11.30
C LYS A 46 9.45 -4.60 -10.06
N TRP A 47 8.81 -4.42 -8.91
CA TRP A 47 9.45 -4.11 -7.62
C TRP A 47 10.79 -4.82 -7.48
N ARG A 48 11.90 -4.13 -7.74
CA ARG A 48 13.22 -4.77 -7.70
C ARG A 48 13.51 -5.04 -6.24
N ALA A 49 13.49 -6.33 -5.89
CA ALA A 49 13.90 -6.84 -4.59
C ALA A 49 15.41 -6.62 -4.45
N MET A 50 15.83 -5.41 -4.11
CA MET A 50 17.22 -5.06 -3.90
C MET A 50 17.45 -4.91 -2.40
N SER A 51 18.62 -5.28 -1.88
CA SER A 51 18.93 -4.95 -0.48
C SER A 51 19.26 -3.46 -0.38
N GLY A 52 18.92 -2.81 0.74
CA GLY A 52 19.27 -1.40 0.96
C GLY A 52 20.79 -1.15 0.86
N SER A 53 21.60 -2.12 1.30
CA SER A 53 23.07 -2.10 1.14
C SER A 53 23.52 -2.10 -0.32
N PHE A 54 22.83 -2.83 -1.20
CA PHE A 54 23.15 -2.88 -2.62
C PHE A 54 22.69 -1.60 -3.33
N TYR A 55 21.54 -1.05 -2.95
CA TYR A 55 21.09 0.25 -3.45
C TYR A 55 22.07 1.37 -3.09
N GLN A 56 22.51 1.43 -1.82
CA GLN A 56 23.52 2.38 -1.37
C GLN A 56 24.83 2.23 -2.15
N LYS A 57 25.29 0.99 -2.34
CA LYS A 57 26.51 0.69 -3.10
C LYS A 57 26.41 1.20 -4.54
N ILE A 58 25.29 0.96 -5.23
CA ILE A 58 25.06 1.46 -6.58
C ILE A 58 25.08 3.00 -6.64
N MET A 59 24.41 3.67 -5.69
CA MET A 59 24.41 5.15 -5.67
C MET A 59 25.82 5.72 -5.50
N VAL A 60 26.60 5.15 -4.57
CA VAL A 60 27.99 5.56 -4.34
C VAL A 60 28.87 5.28 -5.56
N GLU A 61 28.74 4.10 -6.18
CA GLU A 61 29.49 3.74 -7.39
C GLU A 61 29.14 4.66 -8.58
N MET A 62 27.88 5.06 -8.74
CA MET A 62 27.48 6.02 -9.78
C MET A 62 28.12 7.40 -9.56
N LEU A 63 28.04 7.94 -8.34
CA LEU A 63 28.67 9.22 -8.00
C LEU A 63 30.19 9.16 -8.15
N GLN A 64 30.81 8.03 -7.80
CA GLN A 64 32.24 7.82 -8.01
C GLN A 64 32.60 7.82 -9.51
N SER A 65 31.83 7.10 -10.33
CA SER A 65 32.04 7.07 -11.78
C SER A 65 31.89 8.46 -12.42
N GLU A 66 30.94 9.27 -11.95
CA GLU A 66 30.78 10.65 -12.41
C GLU A 66 31.97 11.54 -12.01
N ALA A 67 32.48 11.40 -10.78
CA ALA A 67 33.66 12.13 -10.32
C ALA A 67 34.92 11.76 -11.13
N GLU A 68 35.11 10.47 -11.41
CA GLU A 68 36.21 9.97 -12.25
C GLU A 68 36.14 10.51 -13.69
N ARG A 69 34.95 10.53 -14.29
CA ARG A 69 34.73 11.15 -15.62
C ARG A 69 35.01 12.65 -15.64
N ALA A 70 34.70 13.34 -14.54
CA ALA A 70 34.98 14.76 -14.38
C ALA A 70 36.45 15.05 -14.00
N GLY A 71 37.28 14.02 -13.78
CA GLY A 71 38.67 14.16 -13.34
C GLY A 71 38.80 14.76 -11.94
N LYS A 72 37.77 14.67 -11.09
CA LYS A 72 37.74 15.26 -9.75
C LYS A 72 37.98 14.17 -8.69
N PRO A 73 38.67 14.48 -7.57
CA PRO A 73 38.79 13.54 -6.47
C PRO A 73 37.41 13.23 -5.89
N PHE A 74 37.10 11.94 -5.76
CA PHE A 74 35.82 11.50 -5.21
C PHE A 74 35.76 11.80 -3.71
N THR A 75 34.92 12.76 -3.34
CA THR A 75 34.55 13.03 -1.96
C THR A 75 33.05 13.29 -1.93
N LEU A 76 32.34 12.55 -1.07
CA LEU A 76 30.90 12.75 -0.89
C LEU A 76 30.67 14.08 -0.19
N SER A 77 30.02 15.02 -0.88
CA SER A 77 29.53 16.24 -0.24
C SER A 77 28.44 15.90 0.79
N GLU A 78 28.22 16.77 1.77
CA GLU A 78 27.11 16.60 2.72
C GLU A 78 25.75 16.53 1.99
N THR A 79 25.58 17.30 0.91
CA THR A 79 24.36 17.24 0.08
C THR A 79 24.16 15.87 -0.57
N GLN A 80 25.23 15.23 -1.08
CA GLN A 80 25.16 13.89 -1.67
C GLN A 80 24.87 12.82 -0.62
N LYS A 81 25.39 12.97 0.61
CA LYS A 81 25.06 12.07 1.73
C LYS A 81 23.59 12.16 2.09
N GLU A 82 23.02 13.37 2.12
CA GLU A 82 21.59 13.60 2.36
C GLU A 82 20.73 13.00 1.24
N GLU A 83 21.13 13.16 -0.01
CA GLU A 83 20.43 12.56 -1.17
C GLU A 83 20.43 11.03 -1.10
N ILE A 84 21.57 10.41 -0.77
CA ILE A 84 21.66 8.95 -0.59
C ILE A 84 20.76 8.51 0.57
N ALA A 85 20.77 9.23 1.70
CA ALA A 85 19.95 8.91 2.85
C ALA A 85 18.44 9.01 2.53
N GLU A 86 18.03 10.05 1.81
CA GLU A 86 16.65 10.21 1.34
C GLU A 86 16.25 9.12 0.33
N GLY A 87 17.14 8.78 -0.62
CA GLY A 87 16.96 7.68 -1.55
C GLY A 87 16.77 6.35 -0.83
N MET A 88 17.58 6.07 0.21
CA MET A 88 17.44 4.89 1.06
C MET A 88 16.11 4.87 1.83
N ARG A 89 15.66 6.01 2.38
CA ARG A 89 14.36 6.09 3.07
C ARG A 89 13.20 5.74 2.13
N ARG A 90 13.23 6.28 0.90
CA ARG A 90 12.23 5.97 -0.12
C ARG A 90 12.30 4.51 -0.55
N PHE A 91 13.51 3.97 -0.71
CA PHE A 91 13.74 2.57 -1.04
C PHE A 91 13.14 1.63 0.02
N ASP A 92 13.41 1.89 1.30
CA ASP A 92 12.87 1.10 2.42
C ASP A 92 11.34 1.19 2.49
N ALA A 93 10.77 2.37 2.29
CA ALA A 93 9.32 2.56 2.20
C ALA A 93 8.72 1.74 1.05
N ASN A 94 9.39 1.72 -0.11
CA ASN A 94 9.01 0.93 -1.28
C ASN A 94 9.03 -0.57 -0.96
N CYS A 95 10.09 -1.09 -0.35
CA CYS A 95 10.16 -2.50 0.07
C CYS A 95 9.04 -2.88 1.05
N ARG A 96 8.79 -2.04 2.06
CA ARG A 96 7.70 -2.26 3.03
C ARG A 96 6.32 -2.22 2.38
N LEU A 97 6.12 -1.29 1.44
CA LEU A 97 4.88 -1.16 0.69
C LEU A 97 4.63 -2.42 -0.15
N ARG A 98 5.65 -2.93 -0.84
CA ARG A 98 5.58 -4.18 -1.60
C ARG A 98 5.17 -5.35 -0.72
N ASP A 99 5.86 -5.53 0.41
CA ASP A 99 5.64 -6.68 1.28
C ASP A 99 4.24 -6.61 1.93
N LEU A 100 3.75 -5.39 2.23
CA LEU A 100 2.39 -5.16 2.69
C LEU A 100 1.36 -5.47 1.60
N VAL A 101 1.56 -4.99 0.37
CA VAL A 101 0.65 -5.24 -0.76
C VAL A 101 0.63 -6.73 -1.12
N GLY A 102 1.80 -7.40 -1.08
CA GLY A 102 1.95 -8.83 -1.34
C GLY A 102 1.34 -9.75 -0.29
N SER A 103 1.09 -9.27 0.92
CA SER A 103 0.46 -10.04 2.00
C SER A 103 -0.97 -9.56 2.28
N TRP A 104 -1.08 -8.42 2.96
CA TRP A 104 -2.35 -7.85 3.41
C TRP A 104 -3.14 -7.20 2.27
N GLY A 105 -2.47 -6.65 1.25
CA GLY A 105 -3.14 -6.09 0.07
C GLY A 105 -3.94 -7.15 -0.70
N LEU A 106 -3.44 -8.38 -0.79
CA LEU A 106 -4.17 -9.51 -1.37
C LEU A 106 -5.33 -9.95 -0.49
N LEU A 107 -5.14 -9.99 0.83
CA LEU A 107 -6.22 -10.34 1.77
C LEU A 107 -7.41 -9.36 1.67
N GLN A 108 -7.16 -8.11 1.26
CA GLN A 108 -8.20 -7.10 1.07
C GLN A 108 -9.23 -7.47 0.00
N TYR A 109 -8.86 -8.28 -1.00
CA TYR A 109 -9.77 -8.82 -2.02
C TYR A 109 -10.82 -9.77 -1.45
N VAL A 110 -10.59 -10.30 -0.25
CA VAL A 110 -11.55 -11.16 0.46
C VAL A 110 -12.25 -10.35 1.55
N VAL A 111 -11.48 -9.61 2.36
CA VAL A 111 -12.00 -8.91 3.55
C VAL A 111 -12.99 -7.80 3.19
N ALA A 112 -12.67 -6.95 2.19
CA ALA A 112 -13.53 -5.82 1.86
C ALA A 112 -14.86 -6.28 1.20
N PRO A 113 -14.89 -7.22 0.24
CA PRO A 113 -16.14 -7.78 -0.26
C PRO A 113 -16.93 -8.53 0.81
N ALA A 114 -16.28 -9.28 1.71
CA ALA A 114 -16.97 -9.95 2.81
C ALA A 114 -17.63 -8.95 3.78
N ALA A 115 -16.94 -7.86 4.12
CA ALA A 115 -17.48 -6.78 4.93
C ALA A 115 -18.71 -6.13 4.27
N PHE A 116 -18.64 -5.86 2.96
CA PHE A 116 -19.75 -5.33 2.18
C PHE A 116 -20.96 -6.28 2.15
N CYS A 117 -20.76 -7.56 1.85
CA CYS A 117 -21.82 -8.56 1.85
C CYS A 117 -22.51 -8.69 3.22
N LEU A 118 -21.73 -8.69 4.31
CA LEU A 118 -22.27 -8.71 5.67
C LEU A 118 -23.06 -7.43 5.99
N ALA A 119 -22.58 -6.27 5.58
CA ALA A 119 -23.30 -5.01 5.74
C ALA A 119 -24.66 -5.05 5.03
N LEU A 120 -24.69 -5.55 3.78
CA LEU A 120 -25.94 -5.74 3.02
C LEU A 120 -26.90 -6.71 3.72
N MET A 121 -26.41 -7.85 4.22
CA MET A 121 -27.25 -8.79 4.98
C MET A 121 -27.87 -8.14 6.22
N ILE A 122 -27.12 -7.28 6.92
CA ILE A 122 -27.62 -6.54 8.08
C ILE A 122 -28.67 -5.50 7.67
N ILE A 123 -28.45 -4.79 6.56
CA ILE A 123 -29.37 -3.78 6.01
C ILE A 123 -30.71 -4.42 5.61
N LEU A 124 -30.64 -5.54 4.89
CA LEU A 124 -31.81 -6.28 4.38
C LEU A 124 -32.56 -7.06 5.48
N SER A 125 -31.92 -7.29 6.63
CA SER A 125 -32.55 -8.00 7.74
C SER A 125 -33.64 -7.16 8.42
N LYS A 126 -34.89 -7.59 8.28
CA LYS A 126 -36.06 -6.96 8.92
C LYS A 126 -36.01 -6.97 10.46
N ARG A 127 -35.18 -7.83 11.05
CA ARG A 127 -35.04 -8.00 12.51
C ARG A 127 -34.18 -6.91 13.17
N GLN A 128 -33.46 -6.12 12.37
CA GLN A 128 -32.46 -5.18 12.88
C GLN A 128 -33.07 -3.80 13.22
N ARG A 129 -32.55 -3.21 14.29
CA ARG A 129 -32.96 -1.88 14.74
C ARG A 129 -32.53 -0.81 13.71
N ARG A 130 -33.31 0.28 13.58
CA ARG A 130 -33.02 1.39 12.66
C ARG A 130 -31.59 1.94 12.80
N ARG A 131 -31.08 2.11 14.03
CA ARG A 131 -29.71 2.61 14.29
C ARG A 131 -28.63 1.65 13.77
N ILE A 132 -28.81 0.34 13.94
CA ILE A 132 -27.85 -0.67 13.46
C ILE A 132 -27.84 -0.70 11.94
N ARG A 133 -29.00 -0.58 11.29
CA ARG A 133 -29.08 -0.49 9.82
C ARG A 133 -28.39 0.78 9.30
N LEU A 134 -28.59 1.93 9.95
CA LEU A 134 -27.88 3.17 9.59
C LEU A 134 -26.37 3.01 9.69
N ALA A 135 -25.87 2.40 10.77
CA ALA A 135 -24.44 2.11 10.91
C ALA A 135 -23.96 1.12 9.83
N ALA A 136 -24.76 0.11 9.47
CA ALA A 136 -24.42 -0.83 8.41
C ALA A 136 -24.36 -0.17 7.03
N TYR A 137 -25.19 0.84 6.73
CA TYR A 137 -25.04 1.65 5.50
C TYR A 137 -23.67 2.33 5.43
N VAL A 138 -23.24 2.97 6.53
CA VAL A 138 -21.91 3.61 6.60
C VAL A 138 -20.79 2.58 6.39
N LEU A 139 -20.89 1.40 7.01
CA LEU A 139 -19.90 0.34 6.81
C LEU A 139 -19.89 -0.19 5.37
N ALA A 140 -21.05 -0.28 4.72
CA ALA A 140 -21.15 -0.65 3.31
C ALA A 140 -20.46 0.38 2.41
N ASP A 141 -20.71 1.67 2.61
CA ASP A 141 -20.07 2.74 1.83
C ASP A 141 -18.55 2.72 1.99
N VAL A 142 -18.07 2.57 3.23
CA VAL A 142 -16.63 2.44 3.52
C VAL A 142 -16.03 1.21 2.83
N ALA A 143 -16.72 0.07 2.86
CA ALA A 143 -16.27 -1.14 2.17
C ALA A 143 -16.19 -0.92 0.65
N VAL A 144 -17.15 -0.23 0.04
CA VAL A 144 -17.12 0.13 -1.39
C VAL A 144 -15.92 1.01 -1.72
N VAL A 145 -15.64 2.03 -0.90
CA VAL A 145 -14.45 2.88 -1.09
C VAL A 145 -13.14 2.06 -1.01
N CYS A 146 -13.04 1.15 -0.03
CA CYS A 146 -11.89 0.25 0.08
C CYS A 146 -11.74 -0.67 -1.15
N ILE A 147 -12.84 -1.22 -1.66
CA ILE A 147 -12.85 -2.04 -2.89
C ILE A 147 -12.41 -1.18 -4.09
N ALA A 148 -12.94 0.03 -4.22
CA ALA A 148 -12.56 0.95 -5.30
C ALA A 148 -11.06 1.28 -5.25
N PHE A 149 -10.49 1.56 -4.08
CA PHE A 149 -9.06 1.81 -3.94
C PHE A 149 -8.21 0.61 -4.31
N MET A 150 -8.62 -0.59 -3.88
CA MET A 150 -7.93 -1.83 -4.20
C MET A 150 -7.79 -2.03 -5.73
N PHE A 151 -8.86 -1.78 -6.48
CA PHE A 151 -8.85 -1.85 -7.94
C PHE A 151 -8.13 -0.66 -8.60
N ALA A 152 -8.34 0.57 -8.13
CA ALA A 152 -7.67 1.76 -8.67
C ALA A 152 -6.14 1.70 -8.53
N ARG A 153 -5.67 1.07 -7.46
CA ARG A 153 -4.24 0.82 -7.20
C ARG A 153 -3.73 -0.45 -7.87
N ALA A 154 -4.62 -1.29 -8.38
CA ALA A 154 -4.32 -2.50 -9.14
C ALA A 154 -3.27 -3.40 -8.46
N TYR A 155 -3.43 -3.65 -7.16
CA TYR A 155 -2.47 -4.38 -6.32
C TYR A 155 -2.00 -5.69 -6.97
N PHE A 156 -2.91 -6.45 -7.58
CA PHE A 156 -2.59 -7.70 -8.28
C PHE A 156 -1.60 -7.50 -9.43
N THR A 157 -1.86 -6.53 -10.32
CA THR A 157 -0.98 -6.21 -11.45
C THR A 157 0.37 -5.62 -11.01
N SER A 158 0.40 -4.91 -9.88
CA SER A 158 1.61 -4.29 -9.36
C SER A 158 2.63 -5.32 -8.87
N LEU A 159 2.19 -6.49 -8.41
CA LEU A 159 3.06 -7.58 -7.95
C LEU A 159 3.59 -8.45 -9.09
N GLY A 160 3.09 -8.25 -10.32
CA GLY A 160 3.58 -8.94 -11.50
C GLY A 160 3.15 -10.40 -11.63
N TRP A 161 2.00 -10.74 -11.04
CA TRP A 161 1.28 -12.01 -11.21
C TRP A 161 0.28 -11.90 -12.36
#